data_AF-A0A3P9DRM2-F1
#
_entry.id   AF-A0A3P9DRM2-F1
#
_cell.length_a   1.000
_cell.length_b   1.000
_cell.length_c   1.000
_cell.angle_alpha   90.00
_cell.angle_beta   90.00
_cell.angle_gamma   90.00
#
_symmetry.space_group_name_H-M   'P 1'
#
loop_
_entity.id
_entity.type
_entity.pdbx_description
1 polymer ?
#
loop_
_entity_poly.entity_id
_entity_poly.type
_entity_poly.pdbx_seq_one_letter_code
_entity_poly.pdbx_strand_id
1 'polypeptide(L)'
;METILVFSVLLLACSISAAQTAEDEVILKKKIALLQPFTSDMEAVLTRIVASLAVQKEQITLLQKENREQEAKLKEVETQKTEIEQLKQRLQAKQVAFSASLVEHGGGTYTGPFNTETTLIFKRVVTNIGNAYNPYTGIFTAPVRGVYNFELTLHGHGDNAYPTAARLFMNKELIFTAWEH
;
A
#
# COMPACT_ATOMS: atom_id res chain seq x y z
N MET A 1 40.60 -70.13 79.07
CA MET A 1 41.26 -69.43 77.94
C MET A 1 40.35 -69.24 76.73
N GLU A 2 39.29 -70.05 76.57
CA GLU A 2 38.36 -69.93 75.42
C GLU A 2 37.51 -68.65 75.42
N THR A 3 37.09 -68.13 76.56
CA THR A 3 36.25 -66.92 76.65
C THR A 3 36.97 -65.63 76.23
N ILE A 4 38.29 -65.56 76.41
CA ILE A 4 39.11 -64.39 76.05
C ILE A 4 39.36 -64.34 74.53
N LEU A 5 39.51 -65.50 73.88
CA LEU A 5 39.68 -65.63 72.43
C LEU A 5 38.41 -65.25 71.66
N VAL A 6 37.22 -65.63 72.16
CA VAL A 6 35.94 -65.25 71.53
C VAL A 6 35.70 -63.73 71.63
N PHE A 7 36.00 -63.12 72.78
CA PHE A 7 35.85 -61.67 72.98
C PHE A 7 36.81 -60.85 72.11
N SER A 8 38.06 -61.31 71.94
CA SER A 8 39.06 -60.62 71.11
C SER A 8 38.78 -60.73 69.62
N VAL A 9 38.26 -61.86 69.13
CA VAL A 9 37.81 -62.00 67.73
C VAL A 9 36.56 -61.17 67.44
N LEU A 10 35.58 -61.12 68.36
CA LEU A 10 34.42 -60.24 68.23
C LEU A 10 34.82 -58.75 68.23
N LEU A 11 35.75 -58.36 69.10
CA LEU A 11 36.29 -57.00 69.11
C LEU A 11 37.02 -56.67 67.82
N LEU A 12 37.85 -57.56 67.26
CA LEU A 12 38.51 -57.33 65.96
C LEU A 12 37.49 -57.25 64.81
N ALA A 13 36.49 -58.12 64.77
CA ALA A 13 35.44 -58.08 63.76
C ALA A 13 34.61 -56.79 63.83
N CYS A 14 34.24 -56.35 65.03
CA CYS A 14 33.60 -55.05 65.25
C CYS A 14 34.52 -53.87 64.87
N SER A 15 35.82 -53.97 65.14
CA SER A 15 36.80 -52.93 64.80
C SER A 15 36.99 -52.79 63.29
N ILE A 16 37.08 -53.91 62.58
CA ILE A 16 37.21 -53.94 61.11
C ILE A 16 35.92 -53.45 60.45
N SER A 17 34.76 -53.90 60.91
CA SER A 17 33.46 -53.43 60.39
C SER A 17 33.23 -51.93 60.65
N ALA A 18 33.61 -51.41 61.82
CA ALA A 18 33.53 -49.99 62.15
C ALA A 18 34.54 -49.15 61.35
N ALA A 19 35.75 -49.67 61.09
CA ALA A 19 36.75 -48.98 60.28
C ALA A 19 36.36 -48.93 58.79
N GLN A 20 35.84 -50.03 58.22
CA GLN A 20 35.34 -50.06 56.84
C GLN A 20 34.18 -49.09 56.62
N THR A 21 33.24 -49.04 57.57
CA THR A 21 32.07 -48.13 57.51
C THR A 21 32.47 -46.65 57.62
N ALA A 22 33.49 -46.33 58.41
CA ALA A 22 34.02 -44.97 58.50
C ALA A 22 34.74 -44.51 57.22
N GLU A 23 35.54 -45.36 56.58
CA GLU A 23 36.20 -45.04 55.31
C GLU A 23 35.20 -44.87 54.16
N ASP A 24 34.17 -45.73 54.09
CA ASP A 24 33.09 -45.64 53.11
C ASP A 24 32.27 -44.34 53.27
N GLU A 25 31.99 -43.92 54.51
CA GLU A 25 31.29 -42.66 54.80
C GLU A 25 32.12 -41.44 54.37
N VAL A 26 33.44 -41.47 54.56
CA VAL A 26 34.36 -40.40 54.14
C VAL A 26 34.43 -40.31 52.61
N ILE A 27 34.50 -41.45 51.91
CA ILE A 27 34.48 -41.49 50.43
C ILE A 27 33.15 -40.96 49.90
N LEU A 28 32.04 -41.33 50.52
CA LEU A 28 30.71 -40.84 50.16
C LEU A 28 30.59 -39.33 50.36
N LYS A 29 31.04 -38.79 51.51
CA LYS A 29 31.10 -37.34 51.78
C LYS A 29 31.96 -36.60 50.75
N LYS A 30 33.10 -37.18 50.35
CA LYS A 30 33.99 -36.57 49.34
C LYS A 30 33.37 -36.57 47.95
N LYS A 31 32.63 -37.62 47.56
CA LYS A 31 31.84 -37.66 46.32
C LYS A 31 30.68 -36.66 46.34
N ILE A 32 29.97 -36.52 47.46
CA ILE A 32 28.90 -35.53 47.64
C ILE A 32 29.46 -34.12 47.52
N ALA A 33 30.58 -33.81 48.19
CA ALA A 33 31.24 -32.51 48.11
C ALA A 33 31.71 -32.16 46.69
N LEU A 34 32.08 -33.17 45.89
CA LEU A 34 32.46 -32.99 44.49
C LEU A 34 31.25 -32.78 43.55
N LEU A 35 30.10 -33.40 43.87
CA LEU A 35 28.85 -33.32 43.09
C LEU A 35 27.99 -32.10 43.40
N GLN A 36 28.10 -31.53 44.61
CA GLN A 36 27.40 -30.32 45.04
C GLN A 36 27.63 -29.09 44.12
N PRO A 37 28.88 -28.74 43.74
CA PRO A 37 29.11 -27.61 42.84
C PRO A 37 28.51 -27.85 41.44
N PHE A 38 28.60 -29.07 40.91
CA PHE A 38 28.02 -29.42 39.61
C PHE A 38 26.48 -29.32 39.60
N THR A 39 25.83 -29.74 40.69
CA THR A 39 24.38 -29.61 40.84
C THR A 39 23.94 -28.15 41.00
N SER A 40 24.68 -27.34 41.78
CA SER A 40 24.44 -25.90 41.91
C SER A 40 24.58 -25.14 40.59
N ASP A 41 25.61 -25.46 39.80
CA ASP A 41 25.81 -24.82 38.49
C ASP A 41 24.68 -25.17 37.50
N MET A 42 24.20 -26.42 37.51
CA MET A 42 23.05 -26.81 36.70
C MET A 42 21.76 -26.08 37.11
N GLU A 43 21.50 -25.90 38.39
CA GLU A 43 20.35 -25.13 38.88
C GLU A 43 20.44 -23.65 38.46
N ALA A 44 21.65 -23.06 38.53
CA ALA A 44 21.87 -21.70 38.08
C ALA A 44 21.65 -21.55 36.56
N VAL A 45 22.08 -22.54 35.76
CA VAL A 45 21.83 -22.57 34.31
C VAL A 45 20.32 -22.73 34.02
N LEU A 46 19.63 -23.65 34.69
CA LEU A 46 18.19 -23.85 34.55
C LEU A 46 17.42 -22.57 34.88
N THR A 47 17.78 -21.89 35.97
CA THR A 47 17.15 -20.64 36.39
C THR A 47 17.33 -19.54 35.32
N ARG A 48 18.53 -19.42 34.75
CA ARG A 48 18.79 -18.48 33.64
C ARG A 48 17.99 -18.81 32.38
N ILE A 49 17.86 -20.09 32.04
CA ILE A 49 17.07 -20.54 30.88
C ILE A 49 15.58 -20.21 31.08
N VAL A 50 15.03 -20.50 32.27
CA VAL A 50 13.63 -20.18 32.60
C VAL A 50 13.36 -18.67 32.53
N ALA A 51 14.28 -17.85 33.07
CA ALA A 51 14.18 -16.40 32.97
C ALA A 51 14.23 -15.92 31.51
N SER A 52 15.15 -16.46 30.69
CA SER A 52 15.24 -16.13 29.27
C SER A 52 13.99 -16.54 28.48
N LEU A 53 13.42 -17.71 28.76
CA LEU A 53 12.17 -18.18 28.18
C LEU A 53 10.99 -17.25 28.52
N ALA A 54 10.92 -16.74 29.75
CA ALA A 54 9.90 -15.77 30.13
C ALA A 54 10.02 -14.47 29.32
N VAL A 55 11.24 -13.93 29.19
CA VAL A 55 11.50 -12.72 28.38
C VAL A 55 11.13 -12.95 26.91
N GLN A 56 11.51 -14.10 26.32
CA GLN A 56 11.18 -14.42 24.94
C GLN A 56 9.66 -14.54 24.70
N LYS A 57 8.91 -15.10 25.65
CA LYS A 57 7.43 -15.19 25.55
C LYS A 57 6.78 -13.81 25.50
N GLU A 58 7.25 -12.88 26.33
CA GLU A 58 6.76 -11.49 26.31
C GLU A 58 7.08 -10.81 24.97
N GLN A 59 8.30 -10.98 24.46
CA GLN A 59 8.70 -10.41 23.18
C GLN A 59 7.90 -10.98 21.99
N ILE A 60 7.62 -12.28 21.99
CA ILE A 60 6.74 -12.93 20.99
C ILE A 60 5.33 -12.34 21.05
N THR A 61 4.80 -12.11 22.26
CA THR A 61 3.46 -11.54 22.44
C THR A 61 3.40 -10.11 21.92
N LEU A 62 4.45 -9.31 22.18
CA LEU A 62 4.56 -7.94 21.66
C LEU A 62 4.64 -7.93 20.12
N LEU A 63 5.50 -8.75 19.53
CA LEU A 63 5.64 -8.87 18.07
C LEU A 63 4.33 -9.32 17.41
N GLN A 64 3.59 -10.24 18.03
CA GLN A 64 2.27 -10.65 17.55
C GLN A 64 1.27 -9.49 17.57
N LYS A 65 1.33 -8.64 18.60
CA LYS A 65 0.49 -7.44 18.68
C LYS A 65 0.86 -6.44 17.58
N GLU A 66 2.15 -6.15 17.41
CA GLU A 66 2.64 -5.25 16.35
C GLU A 66 2.26 -5.75 14.95
N ASN A 67 2.36 -7.05 14.69
CA ASN A 67 1.93 -7.64 13.42
C ASN A 67 0.43 -7.44 13.15
N ARG A 68 -0.42 -7.61 14.17
CA ARG A 68 -1.87 -7.35 14.02
C ARG A 68 -2.16 -5.87 13.74
N GLU A 69 -1.44 -4.97 14.39
CA GLU A 69 -1.57 -3.53 14.15
C GLU A 69 -1.08 -3.15 12.74
N GLN A 70 0.01 -3.76 12.26
CA GLN A 70 0.50 -3.58 10.90
C GLN A 70 -0.50 -4.12 9.86
N GLU A 71 -1.10 -5.30 10.09
CA GLU A 71 -2.15 -5.85 9.23
C GLU A 71 -3.37 -4.93 9.15
N ALA A 72 -3.79 -4.33 10.28
CA ALA A 72 -4.88 -3.37 10.31
C ALA A 72 -4.56 -2.10 9.51
N LYS A 73 -3.37 -1.53 9.70
CA LYS A 73 -2.89 -0.36 8.93
C LYS A 73 -2.77 -0.68 7.44
N LEU A 74 -2.31 -1.87 7.08
CA LEU A 74 -2.18 -2.28 5.68
C LEU A 74 -3.55 -2.35 5.00
N LYS A 75 -4.56 -2.90 5.69
CA LYS A 75 -5.94 -2.90 5.17
C LYS A 75 -6.45 -1.48 4.96
N GLU A 76 -6.20 -0.58 5.91
CA GLU A 76 -6.59 0.83 5.77
C GLU A 76 -5.92 1.50 4.56
N VAL A 77 -4.61 1.29 4.36
CA VAL A 77 -3.88 1.83 3.21
C VAL A 77 -4.44 1.30 1.89
N GLU A 78 -4.77 0.01 1.78
CA GLU A 78 -5.38 -0.55 0.56
C GLU A 78 -6.78 0.02 0.30
N THR A 79 -7.57 0.29 1.35
CA THR A 79 -8.87 0.97 1.20
C THR A 79 -8.71 2.40 0.68
N GLN A 80 -7.82 3.18 1.29
CA GLN A 80 -7.53 4.56 0.87
C GLN A 80 -7.00 4.62 -0.56
N LYS A 81 -6.11 3.69 -0.95
CA LYS A 81 -5.61 3.58 -2.33
C LYS A 81 -6.73 3.36 -3.33
N THR A 82 -7.68 2.49 -3.01
CA THR A 82 -8.85 2.23 -3.87
C THR A 82 -9.73 3.47 -4.02
N GLU A 83 -9.99 4.19 -2.92
CA GLU A 83 -10.75 5.44 -2.95
C GLU A 83 -10.04 6.53 -3.77
N ILE A 84 -8.72 6.67 -3.62
CA ILE A 84 -7.91 7.61 -4.41
C ILE A 84 -8.03 7.31 -5.91
N GLU A 85 -7.95 6.06 -6.32
CA GLU A 85 -8.09 5.69 -7.74
C GLU A 85 -9.50 5.98 -8.27
N GLN A 86 -10.54 5.74 -7.47
CA GLN A 86 -11.91 6.12 -7.84
C GLN A 86 -12.09 7.65 -7.96
N LEU A 87 -11.50 8.42 -7.04
CA LEU A 87 -11.52 9.88 -7.09
C LEU A 87 -10.77 10.40 -8.31
N LYS A 88 -9.61 9.84 -8.64
CA LYS A 88 -8.86 10.18 -9.87
C LYS A 88 -9.69 9.94 -11.12
N GLN A 89 -10.37 8.79 -11.22
CA GLN A 89 -11.26 8.49 -12.35
C GLN A 89 -12.41 9.51 -12.46
N ARG A 90 -13.04 9.86 -11.32
CA ARG A 90 -14.10 10.89 -11.28
C ARG A 90 -13.59 12.27 -11.67
N LEU A 91 -12.36 12.62 -11.31
CA LEU A 91 -11.75 13.90 -11.69
C LEU A 91 -11.38 13.94 -13.18
N GLN A 92 -10.82 12.86 -13.72
CA GLN A 92 -10.55 12.75 -15.16
C GLN A 92 -11.84 12.89 -15.99
N ALA A 93 -12.95 12.28 -15.53
CA ALA A 93 -14.25 12.44 -16.18
C ALA A 93 -14.79 13.89 -16.19
N LYS A 94 -14.25 14.77 -15.34
CA LYS A 94 -14.63 16.20 -15.28
C LYS A 94 -13.71 17.10 -16.10
N GLN A 95 -12.53 16.62 -16.48
CA GLN A 95 -11.58 17.39 -17.28
C GLN A 95 -11.98 17.31 -18.74
N VAL A 96 -12.23 18.45 -19.35
CA VAL A 96 -12.50 18.55 -20.78
C VAL A 96 -11.81 19.75 -21.39
N ALA A 97 -11.25 19.52 -22.56
CA ALA A 97 -10.68 20.55 -23.41
C ALA A 97 -10.65 20.01 -24.84
N PHE A 98 -11.01 20.83 -25.81
CA PHE A 98 -10.87 20.46 -27.21
C PHE A 98 -10.31 21.62 -28.02
N SER A 99 -9.62 21.27 -29.09
CA SER A 99 -9.20 22.22 -30.13
C SER A 99 -9.30 21.52 -31.47
N ALA A 100 -9.94 22.17 -32.44
CA ALA A 100 -10.19 21.61 -33.76
C ALA A 100 -10.17 22.70 -34.83
N SER A 101 -9.84 22.31 -36.07
CA SER A 101 -9.81 23.19 -37.24
C SER A 101 -10.61 22.57 -38.40
N LEU A 102 -11.12 23.41 -39.31
CA LEU A 102 -11.85 22.97 -40.50
C LEU A 102 -10.96 22.21 -41.50
N VAL A 103 -9.72 22.66 -41.66
CA VAL A 103 -8.82 22.19 -42.73
C VAL A 103 -8.03 20.96 -42.30
N GLU A 104 -8.11 19.88 -43.09
CA GLU A 104 -7.14 18.77 -43.09
C GLU A 104 -5.86 19.23 -43.79
N HIS A 105 -4.68 18.75 -43.34
CA HIS A 105 -3.39 19.18 -43.91
C HIS A 105 -3.41 19.17 -45.45
N GLY A 106 -3.29 20.34 -46.08
CA GLY A 106 -3.12 20.49 -47.53
C GLY A 106 -4.39 20.54 -48.39
N GLY A 107 -5.62 20.73 -47.87
CA GLY A 107 -6.84 20.70 -48.70
C GLY A 107 -7.93 21.72 -48.36
N GLY A 108 -8.07 22.75 -49.21
CA GLY A 108 -9.22 23.66 -49.32
C GLY A 108 -8.97 25.08 -48.81
N THR A 109 -9.23 26.10 -49.67
CA THR A 109 -8.96 27.51 -49.35
C THR A 109 -10.02 28.13 -48.42
N TYR A 110 -11.31 27.74 -48.55
CA TYR A 110 -12.44 28.31 -47.79
C TYR A 110 -13.56 27.28 -47.55
N THR A 111 -14.37 27.49 -46.51
CA THR A 111 -15.57 26.69 -46.18
C THR A 111 -16.83 27.53 -46.35
N GLY A 112 -17.76 27.10 -47.20
CA GLY A 112 -18.90 27.89 -47.66
C GLY A 112 -18.74 28.34 -49.14
N PRO A 113 -19.57 29.29 -49.63
CA PRO A 113 -20.63 29.98 -48.91
C PRO A 113 -21.81 29.05 -48.57
N PHE A 114 -22.56 29.38 -47.52
CA PHE A 114 -23.80 28.70 -47.16
C PHE A 114 -24.96 29.69 -47.26
N ASN A 115 -26.03 29.30 -47.95
CA ASN A 115 -27.26 30.09 -48.05
C ASN A 115 -28.25 29.81 -46.91
N THR A 116 -27.96 28.80 -46.08
CA THR A 116 -28.74 28.42 -44.89
C THR A 116 -27.80 28.16 -43.73
N GLU A 117 -28.31 28.25 -42.50
CA GLU A 117 -27.55 27.88 -41.30
C GLU A 117 -27.05 26.44 -41.44
N THR A 118 -25.73 26.28 -41.41
CA THR A 118 -25.06 25.01 -41.62
C THR A 118 -24.10 24.77 -40.46
N THR A 119 -24.21 23.60 -39.84
CA THR A 119 -23.30 23.21 -38.76
C THR A 119 -21.89 23.01 -39.33
N LEU A 120 -20.93 23.78 -38.83
CA LEU A 120 -19.53 23.63 -39.18
C LEU A 120 -18.93 22.42 -38.46
N ILE A 121 -18.39 21.47 -39.23
CA ILE A 121 -17.75 20.26 -38.71
C ILE A 121 -16.23 20.44 -38.80
N PHE A 122 -15.59 20.73 -37.68
CA PHE A 122 -14.13 20.86 -37.59
C PHE A 122 -13.52 19.46 -37.48
N LYS A 123 -13.16 18.87 -38.62
CA LYS A 123 -12.70 17.48 -38.73
C LYS A 123 -11.31 17.25 -38.16
N ARG A 124 -10.41 18.23 -38.27
CA ARG A 124 -9.05 18.11 -37.75
C ARG A 124 -9.04 18.44 -36.27
N VAL A 125 -9.09 17.39 -35.44
CA VAL A 125 -9.01 17.50 -33.99
C VAL A 125 -7.55 17.46 -33.55
N VAL A 126 -7.10 18.50 -32.86
CA VAL A 126 -5.74 18.58 -32.27
C VAL A 126 -5.76 18.02 -30.85
N THR A 127 -6.76 18.41 -30.06
CA THR A 127 -6.96 17.94 -28.68
C THR A 127 -8.44 17.62 -28.45
N ASN A 128 -8.73 16.57 -27.67
CA ASN A 128 -10.11 16.21 -27.25
C ASN A 128 -10.11 15.49 -25.90
N ILE A 129 -9.60 16.16 -24.87
CA ILE A 129 -9.59 15.64 -23.50
C ILE A 129 -11.04 15.44 -23.05
N GLY A 130 -11.33 14.25 -22.53
CA GLY A 130 -12.67 13.84 -22.10
C GLY A 130 -13.62 13.52 -23.26
N ASN A 131 -13.15 13.52 -24.51
CA ASN A 131 -13.92 13.14 -25.71
C ASN A 131 -15.28 13.84 -25.85
N ALA A 132 -15.37 15.08 -25.38
CA ALA A 132 -16.62 15.85 -25.35
C ALA A 132 -16.97 16.49 -26.70
N TYR A 133 -16.00 16.66 -27.60
CA TYR A 133 -16.25 17.12 -28.97
C TYR A 133 -16.37 15.94 -29.94
N ASN A 134 -17.42 15.93 -30.77
CA ASN A 134 -17.64 14.90 -31.77
C ASN A 134 -17.26 15.40 -33.19
N PRO A 135 -16.14 14.92 -33.79
CA PRO A 135 -15.66 15.39 -35.09
C PRO A 135 -16.53 14.98 -36.29
N TYR A 136 -17.51 14.09 -36.09
CA TYR A 136 -18.46 13.71 -37.13
C TYR A 136 -19.69 14.61 -37.16
N THR A 137 -19.96 15.36 -36.09
CA THR A 137 -21.14 16.23 -35.96
C THR A 137 -20.81 17.70 -35.75
N GLY A 138 -19.58 18.02 -35.32
CA GLY A 138 -19.21 19.40 -34.95
C GLY A 138 -19.72 19.84 -33.58
N ILE A 139 -20.29 18.92 -32.79
CA ILE A 139 -20.98 19.25 -31.53
C ILE A 139 -20.07 18.93 -30.34
N PHE A 140 -19.92 19.92 -29.45
CA PHE A 140 -19.42 19.71 -28.09
C PHE A 140 -20.59 19.39 -27.16
N THR A 141 -20.49 18.30 -26.40
CA THR A 141 -21.46 17.91 -25.38
C THR A 141 -20.83 18.05 -24.00
N ALA A 142 -21.35 18.96 -23.18
CA ALA A 142 -20.90 19.14 -21.80
C ALA A 142 -21.14 17.85 -20.99
N PRO A 143 -20.09 17.17 -20.48
CA PRO A 143 -20.27 15.90 -19.76
C PRO A 143 -20.81 16.09 -18.34
N VAL A 144 -20.66 17.29 -17.77
CA VAL A 144 -21.12 17.65 -16.43
C VAL A 144 -21.64 19.08 -16.43
N ARG A 145 -22.40 19.48 -15.41
CA ARG A 145 -22.77 20.88 -15.23
C ARG A 145 -21.54 21.69 -14.83
N GLY A 146 -21.33 22.83 -15.48
CA GLY A 146 -20.19 23.70 -15.21
C GLY A 146 -20.18 24.94 -16.09
N VAL A 147 -19.09 25.70 -15.97
CA VAL A 147 -18.79 26.85 -16.83
C VAL A 147 -17.83 26.40 -17.92
N TYR A 148 -18.09 26.83 -19.14
CA TYR A 148 -17.31 26.48 -20.33
C TYR A 148 -16.84 27.75 -21.04
N ASN A 149 -15.60 27.74 -21.52
CA ASN A 149 -15.05 28.81 -22.34
C ASN A 149 -14.94 28.31 -23.78
N PHE A 150 -15.46 29.08 -24.73
CA PHE A 150 -15.33 28.81 -26.15
C PHE A 150 -14.61 29.97 -26.81
N GLU A 151 -13.58 29.65 -27.59
CA GLU A 151 -12.86 30.59 -28.42
C GLU A 151 -13.05 30.18 -29.87
N LEU A 152 -13.34 31.16 -30.73
CA LEU A 152 -13.57 30.95 -32.14
C LEU A 152 -12.78 32.00 -32.91
N THR A 153 -11.87 31.50 -33.74
CA THR A 153 -11.12 32.30 -34.71
C THR A 153 -11.56 31.88 -36.09
N LEU A 154 -11.97 32.87 -36.89
CA LEU A 154 -12.28 32.68 -38.30
C LEU A 154 -11.50 33.69 -39.13
N HIS A 155 -11.25 33.29 -40.36
CA HIS A 155 -10.70 34.14 -41.41
C HIS A 155 -11.40 33.75 -42.70
N GLY A 156 -11.89 34.75 -43.44
CA GLY A 156 -12.49 34.55 -44.75
C GLY A 156 -12.33 35.82 -45.58
N HIS A 157 -12.47 35.67 -46.89
CA HIS A 157 -12.46 36.80 -47.82
C HIS A 157 -13.91 37.21 -48.08
N GLY A 158 -14.61 37.59 -47.01
CA GLY A 158 -15.98 38.07 -47.11
C GLY A 158 -16.06 39.37 -47.92
N ASP A 159 -17.26 39.69 -48.38
CA ASP A 159 -17.61 41.04 -48.83
C ASP A 159 -19.00 41.43 -48.28
N ASN A 160 -19.47 42.64 -48.60
CA ASN A 160 -20.79 43.12 -48.16
C ASN A 160 -21.97 42.24 -48.62
N ALA A 161 -21.85 41.54 -49.76
CA ALA A 161 -22.87 40.62 -50.26
C ALA A 161 -22.71 39.21 -49.67
N TYR A 162 -21.48 38.79 -49.36
CA TYR A 162 -21.12 37.48 -48.82
C TYR A 162 -20.18 37.59 -47.63
N PRO A 163 -20.68 38.03 -46.46
CA PRO A 163 -19.86 38.23 -45.27
C PRO A 163 -19.36 36.89 -44.72
N THR A 164 -18.20 36.92 -44.07
CA THR A 164 -17.68 35.76 -43.33
C THR A 164 -18.24 35.81 -41.91
N ALA A 165 -18.98 34.78 -41.53
CA ALA A 165 -19.59 34.71 -40.21
C ALA A 165 -19.57 33.31 -39.64
N ALA A 166 -19.48 33.24 -38.31
CA ALA A 166 -19.67 32.01 -37.57
C ALA A 166 -20.44 32.28 -36.28
N ARG A 167 -21.30 31.34 -35.92
CA ARG A 167 -22.25 31.47 -34.82
C ARG A 167 -22.07 30.31 -33.85
N LEU A 168 -22.07 30.61 -32.57
CA LEU A 168 -22.08 29.61 -31.50
C LEU A 168 -23.50 29.43 -30.99
N PHE A 169 -23.97 28.20 -31.00
CA PHE A 169 -25.28 27.81 -30.50
C PHE A 169 -25.15 26.92 -29.26
N MET A 170 -26.02 27.13 -28.28
CA MET A 170 -26.22 26.25 -27.14
C MET A 170 -27.65 25.68 -27.21
N ASN A 171 -27.78 24.36 -27.42
CA ASN A 171 -29.08 23.70 -27.51
C ASN A 171 -30.07 24.38 -28.49
N LYS A 172 -29.56 24.85 -29.64
CA LYS A 172 -30.28 25.59 -30.70
C LYS A 172 -30.55 27.08 -30.42
N GLU A 173 -30.18 27.58 -29.25
CA GLU A 173 -30.23 29.01 -28.95
C GLU A 173 -28.92 29.69 -29.39
N LEU A 174 -29.01 30.81 -30.11
CA LEU A 174 -27.84 31.59 -30.53
C LEU A 174 -27.24 32.33 -29.32
N ILE A 175 -25.96 32.11 -29.06
CA ILE A 175 -25.24 32.70 -27.92
C ILE A 175 -24.26 33.79 -28.37
N PHE A 176 -23.56 33.55 -29.47
CA PHE A 176 -22.49 34.43 -29.95
C PHE A 176 -22.41 34.40 -31.47
N THR A 177 -22.10 35.55 -32.07
CA THR A 177 -21.81 35.69 -33.50
C THR A 177 -20.49 36.42 -33.66
N ALA A 178 -19.60 35.85 -34.46
CA ALA A 178 -18.46 36.54 -35.03
C ALA A 178 -18.76 36.83 -36.50
N TRP A 179 -18.48 38.05 -36.94
CA TRP A 179 -18.89 38.58 -38.23
C TRP A 179 -17.81 39.51 -38.79
N GLU A 180 -17.47 39.30 -40.06
CA GLU A 180 -16.51 40.09 -40.83
C GLU A 180 -17.09 40.37 -42.23
N HIS A 181 -16.97 41.62 -42.67
CA HIS A 181 -17.39 42.09 -43.99
C HIS A 181 -16.23 42.04 -44.99
#